data_AF-A0A8C7RAI2-F1
#
_entry.id   AF-A0A8C7RAI2-F1
#
_cell.length_a   1.000
_cell.length_b   1.000
_cell.length_c   1.000
_cell.angle_alpha   90.00
_cell.angle_beta   90.00
_cell.angle_gamma   90.00
#
_symmetry.space_group_name_H-M   'P 1'
#
loop_
_entity.id
_entity.type
_entity.pdbx_description
1 polymer ?
#
loop_
_entity_poly.entity_id
_entity_poly.type
_entity_poly.pdbx_seq_one_letter_code
_entity_poly.pdbx_strand_id
1 'polypeptide(L)'
;MLEWLVVLCIVILVAVIWPASKYFGTQGEPDALLQRLGISRRQTKERVSERCVSDREVPGDCANAQTPDLEGENKVPAVALICKPSALANYLLKHCRTFSNFTACTGWTWRASAFLQTVYGACWPYKSRVHFVRDYLQLSDDGLVALDWAVSVAGASYQKRRRTSSNSTSPILLIIPNSFGKITRNVLKLCEVALSHGYLPVVFNRRSHNATPLSTVKLQQFGDPGDLREAVRYVRYRQPVSRLYAVSESTGSGLLLAYLGECGSSSYVTAAACLSPVFRCQSWFEKGPIWPLHWALVTYQRICLSRYRTVLGETVHTDTLFSSCSLRGLEEVLFCQQPGPKGALALAAGTSSSSGGAWEAYWERNEPLRDVDEVAIPVLSVCAQDDPIRGDPQSTLPLELFESNPHFFLLLTTRGGHCGFNTQEGSAFSGGVTGGGTPGTSWSHQALLEFFRATTDFIAAEERAKQAARRRGLGGSSQGKVFRHRSVSSCKRLPACSHNIHTIYNWQRSYTR
;
A
#
# COMPACT_ATOMS: atom_id res chain seq x y z
N MET A 1 -30.61 -11.71 -6.86
CA MET A 1 -31.47 -10.63 -7.42
C MET A 1 -30.97 -9.24 -7.06
N LEU A 2 -30.58 -8.97 -5.80
CA LEU A 2 -30.07 -7.65 -5.37
C LEU A 2 -28.77 -7.21 -6.08
N GLU A 3 -27.84 -8.14 -6.34
CA GLU A 3 -26.61 -7.84 -7.10
C GLU A 3 -26.90 -7.36 -8.53
N TRP A 4 -27.96 -7.87 -9.16
CA TRP A 4 -28.38 -7.44 -10.50
C TRP A 4 -29.05 -6.06 -10.48
N LEU A 5 -29.78 -5.73 -9.42
CA LEU A 5 -30.36 -4.39 -9.22
C LEU A 5 -29.27 -3.33 -9.00
N VAL A 6 -28.24 -3.64 -8.20
CA VAL A 6 -27.09 -2.74 -8.01
C VAL A 6 -26.32 -2.56 -9.32
N VAL A 7 -26.07 -3.64 -10.07
CA VAL A 7 -25.46 -3.55 -11.40
C VAL A 7 -26.33 -2.75 -12.36
N LEU A 8 -27.66 -2.92 -12.34
CA LEU A 8 -28.60 -2.16 -13.18
C LEU A 8 -28.58 -0.67 -12.81
N CYS A 9 -28.65 -0.33 -11.52
CA CYS A 9 -28.55 1.05 -11.04
C CYS A 9 -27.21 1.70 -11.42
N ILE A 10 -26.11 0.94 -11.36
CA ILE A 10 -24.78 1.38 -11.76
C ILE A 10 -24.69 1.55 -13.29
N VAL A 11 -25.27 0.64 -14.08
CA VAL A 11 -25.32 0.76 -15.54
C VAL A 11 -26.16 1.98 -15.95
N ILE A 12 -27.27 2.24 -15.27
CA ILE A 12 -28.09 3.45 -15.46
C ILE A 12 -27.29 4.70 -15.07
N LEU A 13 -26.61 4.69 -13.92
CA LEU A 13 -25.73 5.79 -13.49
C LEU A 13 -24.58 6.03 -14.47
N VAL A 14 -23.94 4.98 -14.98
CA VAL A 14 -22.90 5.07 -16.00
C VAL A 14 -23.49 5.64 -17.30
N ALA A 15 -24.66 5.18 -17.73
CA ALA A 15 -25.34 5.69 -18.93
C ALA A 15 -25.80 7.14 -18.80
N VAL A 16 -26.10 7.61 -17.58
CA VAL A 16 -26.52 9.00 -17.30
C VAL A 16 -25.32 9.93 -17.06
N ILE A 17 -24.23 9.44 -16.48
CA ILE A 17 -22.98 10.20 -16.26
C ILE A 17 -22.15 10.26 -17.56
N TRP A 18 -22.24 9.27 -18.44
CA TRP A 18 -21.50 9.21 -19.70
C TRP A 18 -21.76 10.42 -20.63
N PRO A 19 -22.99 10.96 -20.75
CA PRO A 19 -23.26 12.23 -21.40
C PRO A 19 -22.84 13.45 -20.57
N ALA A 20 -22.95 13.44 -19.24
CA ALA A 20 -22.58 14.58 -18.40
C ALA A 20 -21.06 14.85 -18.41
N SER A 21 -20.25 13.79 -18.48
CA SER A 21 -18.81 13.85 -18.71
C SER A 21 -18.44 14.46 -20.08
N LYS A 22 -19.36 14.48 -21.05
CA LYS A 22 -19.13 15.18 -22.34
C LYS A 22 -19.29 16.70 -22.24
N TYR A 23 -19.97 17.21 -21.21
CA TYR A 23 -20.23 18.65 -21.05
C TYR A 23 -19.33 19.34 -20.01
N PHE A 24 -18.83 18.61 -19.02
CA PHE A 24 -17.92 19.15 -17.99
C PHE A 24 -16.46 18.74 -18.23
N GLY A 25 -15.98 18.91 -19.46
CA GLY A 25 -14.55 18.81 -19.76
C GLY A 25 -13.80 20.00 -19.16
N THR A 26 -13.60 20.02 -17.85
CA THR A 26 -12.57 20.86 -17.23
C THR A 26 -11.22 20.18 -17.48
N GLN A 27 -10.49 20.69 -18.48
CA GLN A 27 -9.03 20.63 -18.50
C GLN A 27 -8.54 21.37 -17.23
N GLY A 28 -8.43 20.66 -16.11
CA GLY A 28 -7.84 21.16 -14.88
C GLY A 28 -6.42 20.62 -14.76
N GLU A 29 -5.44 21.52 -14.64
CA GLU A 29 -3.98 21.29 -14.56
C GLU A 29 -3.54 20.02 -13.80
N PRO A 30 -3.28 18.87 -14.47
CA PRO A 30 -2.71 17.69 -13.84
C PRO A 30 -1.17 17.68 -13.95
N ASP A 31 -0.64 18.34 -14.97
CA ASP A 31 0.77 18.31 -15.34
C ASP A 31 1.65 19.17 -14.43
N ALA A 32 1.07 20.18 -13.78
CA ALA A 32 1.77 21.10 -12.88
C ALA A 32 2.37 20.40 -11.65
N LEU A 33 1.70 19.36 -11.11
CA LEU A 33 2.18 18.63 -9.92
C LEU A 33 3.42 17.78 -10.24
N LEU A 34 3.38 17.02 -11.34
CA LEU A 34 4.54 16.25 -11.78
C LEU A 34 5.66 17.13 -12.33
N GLN A 35 5.34 18.25 -12.97
CA GLN A 35 6.35 19.25 -13.35
C GLN A 35 7.00 19.87 -12.13
N ARG A 36 6.24 20.28 -11.11
CA ARG A 36 6.79 20.89 -9.88
C ARG A 36 7.68 19.92 -9.11
N LEU A 37 7.27 18.65 -9.01
CA LEU A 37 8.09 17.58 -8.43
C LEU A 37 9.31 17.22 -9.31
N GLY A 38 9.15 17.25 -10.64
CA GLY A 38 10.23 17.05 -11.61
C GLY A 38 11.29 18.15 -11.59
N ILE A 39 10.88 19.41 -11.37
CA ILE A 39 11.77 20.57 -11.17
C ILE A 39 12.53 20.44 -9.85
N SER A 40 11.87 20.02 -8.76
CA SER A 40 12.54 19.72 -7.47
C SER A 40 13.59 18.61 -7.61
N ARG A 41 13.30 17.56 -8.40
CA ARG A 41 14.26 16.50 -8.73
C ARG A 41 15.43 17.01 -9.58
N ARG A 42 15.22 17.94 -10.52
CA ARG A 42 16.28 18.57 -11.33
C ARG A 42 17.19 19.48 -10.48
N GLN A 43 16.62 20.34 -9.63
CA GLN A 43 17.39 21.19 -8.72
C GLN A 43 18.24 20.39 -7.72
N THR A 44 17.73 19.23 -7.26
CA THR A 44 18.49 18.34 -6.37
C THR A 44 19.64 17.64 -7.12
N LYS A 45 19.47 17.35 -8.42
CA LYS A 45 20.50 16.76 -9.27
C LYS A 45 21.57 17.79 -9.69
N GLU A 46 21.16 19.03 -9.93
CA GLU A 46 22.06 20.16 -10.24
C GLU A 46 22.89 20.57 -9.02
N ARG A 47 22.31 20.66 -7.81
CA ARG A 47 23.08 20.94 -6.57
C ARG A 47 24.13 19.87 -6.23
N VAL A 48 23.93 18.62 -6.68
CA VAL A 48 24.92 17.55 -6.53
C VAL A 48 26.00 17.62 -7.62
N SER A 49 25.66 18.16 -8.80
CA SER A 49 26.60 18.33 -9.93
C SER A 49 27.47 19.60 -9.79
N GLU A 50 26.93 20.69 -9.24
CA GLU A 50 27.65 21.96 -9.05
C GLU A 50 28.72 21.90 -7.95
N ARG A 51 28.69 20.89 -7.08
CA ARG A 51 29.71 20.72 -6.02
C ARG A 51 30.97 19.97 -6.47
N CYS A 52 31.04 19.54 -7.73
CA CYS A 52 32.17 18.76 -8.26
C CYS A 52 32.90 19.38 -9.47
N VAL A 53 32.59 20.62 -9.86
CA VAL A 53 33.30 21.28 -10.97
C VAL A 53 33.64 22.73 -10.58
N SER A 54 34.68 22.88 -9.77
CA SER A 54 35.44 24.12 -9.68
C SER A 54 36.88 23.72 -9.40
N ASP A 55 37.66 23.58 -10.47
CA ASP A 55 39.11 23.80 -10.52
C ASP A 55 39.66 23.25 -11.84
N ARG A 56 39.69 24.12 -12.87
CA ARG A 56 40.82 24.33 -13.80
C ARG A 56 40.39 25.19 -14.98
N GLU A 57 40.83 26.44 -14.95
CA GLU A 57 40.97 27.29 -16.14
C GLU A 57 42.23 26.87 -16.94
N VAL A 58 42.16 26.96 -18.27
CA VAL A 58 43.13 27.55 -19.22
C VAL A 58 42.57 27.34 -20.66
N PRO A 59 42.81 28.27 -21.62
CA PRO A 59 41.94 28.49 -22.79
C PRO A 59 42.55 28.02 -24.12
N GLY A 60 41.72 27.88 -25.17
CA GLY A 60 42.19 27.89 -26.56
C GLY A 60 41.37 27.07 -27.57
N ASP A 61 40.82 27.80 -28.55
CA ASP A 61 40.55 27.46 -29.96
C ASP A 61 39.36 26.58 -30.41
N CYS A 62 38.41 27.29 -31.03
CA CYS A 62 37.72 27.06 -32.31
C CYS A 62 37.67 25.64 -32.89
N ALA A 63 36.43 25.13 -33.09
CA ALA A 63 35.91 24.82 -34.43
C ALA A 63 34.44 24.35 -34.37
N ASN A 64 33.66 24.86 -35.33
CA ASN A 64 32.29 24.48 -35.65
C ASN A 64 32.09 22.96 -35.78
N ALA A 65 31.08 22.44 -35.09
CA ALA A 65 30.33 21.27 -35.54
C ALA A 65 28.87 21.46 -35.13
N GLN A 66 28.05 21.86 -36.11
CA GLN A 66 26.60 21.94 -36.00
C GLN A 66 26.03 20.55 -35.68
N THR A 67 25.51 20.38 -34.48
CA THR A 67 24.59 19.29 -34.13
C THR A 67 23.18 19.70 -34.58
N PRO A 68 22.45 18.86 -35.35
CA PRO A 68 21.06 19.16 -35.65
C PRO A 68 20.23 18.98 -34.37
N ASP A 69 19.46 20.02 -34.04
CA ASP A 69 18.47 20.03 -32.99
C ASP A 69 17.46 18.88 -33.18
N LEU A 70 17.56 17.87 -32.34
CA LEU A 70 16.46 16.95 -32.07
C LEU A 70 15.73 17.51 -30.85
N GLU A 71 14.64 18.22 -31.12
CA GLU A 71 13.61 18.59 -30.16
C GLU A 71 13.14 17.33 -29.42
N GLY A 72 13.75 17.05 -28.27
CA GLY A 72 13.27 16.06 -27.34
C GLY A 72 12.02 16.61 -26.68
N GLU A 73 10.83 16.18 -27.12
CA GLU A 73 9.62 16.26 -26.30
C GLU A 73 9.98 15.73 -24.90
N ASN A 74 9.99 16.62 -23.91
CA ASN A 74 10.15 16.26 -22.50
C ASN A 74 8.94 15.42 -22.09
N LYS A 75 8.92 14.12 -22.42
CA LYS A 75 7.92 13.17 -21.92
C LYS A 75 8.03 13.13 -20.40
N VAL A 76 7.09 13.80 -19.73
CA VAL A 76 6.93 13.75 -18.28
C VAL A 76 6.79 12.27 -17.88
N PRO A 77 7.57 11.77 -16.92
CA PRO A 77 7.50 10.38 -16.52
C PRO A 77 6.09 10.05 -16.00
N ALA A 78 5.47 8.99 -16.54
CA ALA A 78 4.11 8.59 -16.19
C ALA A 78 3.94 8.12 -14.73
N VAL A 79 5.06 7.87 -14.04
CA VAL A 79 5.13 7.51 -12.62
C VAL A 79 6.19 8.37 -11.94
N ALA A 80 5.82 8.99 -10.83
CA ALA A 80 6.77 9.62 -9.90
C ALA A 80 6.97 8.73 -8.68
N LEU A 81 8.23 8.46 -8.33
CA LEU A 81 8.60 7.93 -7.01
C LEU A 81 8.92 9.11 -6.10
N ILE A 82 8.14 9.28 -5.04
CA ILE A 82 8.32 10.28 -3.99
C ILE A 82 8.76 9.54 -2.73
N CYS A 83 9.96 9.84 -2.27
CA CYS A 83 10.54 9.24 -1.07
C CYS A 83 11.74 10.06 -0.60
N LYS A 84 12.07 9.95 0.68
CA LYS A 84 13.35 10.44 1.21
C LYS A 84 14.52 9.74 0.51
N PRO A 85 15.53 10.48 0.04
CA PRO A 85 16.73 9.89 -0.55
C PRO A 85 17.41 8.94 0.46
N SER A 86 17.44 7.65 0.13
CA SER A 86 18.03 6.61 0.96
C SER A 86 18.75 5.57 0.11
N ALA A 87 19.63 4.77 0.73
CA ALA A 87 20.30 3.66 0.03
C ALA A 87 19.29 2.65 -0.53
N LEU A 88 18.22 2.38 0.22
CA LEU A 88 17.12 1.54 -0.23
C LEU A 88 16.37 2.19 -1.40
N ALA A 89 16.05 3.48 -1.35
CA ALA A 89 15.40 4.19 -2.46
C ALA A 89 16.20 4.06 -3.77
N ASN A 90 17.51 4.29 -3.71
CA ASN A 90 18.40 4.17 -4.86
C ASN A 90 18.49 2.72 -5.37
N TYR A 91 18.47 1.74 -4.46
CA TYR A 91 18.43 0.33 -4.82
C TYR A 91 17.12 -0.03 -5.53
N LEU A 92 15.98 0.40 -5.00
CA LEU A 92 14.66 0.18 -5.60
C LEU A 92 14.58 0.79 -7.00
N LEU A 93 15.04 2.02 -7.19
CA LEU A 93 15.08 2.67 -8.51
C LEU A 93 15.93 1.90 -9.53
N LYS A 94 17.00 1.25 -9.09
CA LYS A 94 17.89 0.47 -9.97
C LYS A 94 17.35 -0.92 -10.30
N HIS A 95 16.65 -1.55 -9.34
CA HIS A 95 16.25 -2.95 -9.44
C HIS A 95 14.77 -3.17 -9.82
N CYS A 96 13.88 -2.22 -9.53
CA CYS A 96 12.46 -2.30 -9.87
C CYS A 96 12.18 -1.66 -11.24
N ARG A 97 12.23 -2.45 -12.32
CA ARG A 97 11.99 -1.97 -13.68
C ARG A 97 10.55 -1.47 -13.87
N THR A 98 9.61 -2.06 -13.15
CA THR A 98 8.19 -1.70 -13.25
C THR A 98 7.91 -0.26 -12.83
N PHE A 99 8.74 0.33 -11.95
CA PHE A 99 8.57 1.72 -11.49
C PHE A 99 8.79 2.74 -12.61
N SER A 100 9.61 2.40 -13.61
CA SER A 100 9.89 3.27 -14.77
C SER A 100 9.02 2.92 -15.99
N ASN A 101 8.48 1.70 -16.04
CA ASN A 101 7.75 1.18 -17.20
C ASN A 101 6.25 1.10 -16.90
N PHE A 102 5.60 2.26 -16.76
CA PHE A 102 4.14 2.34 -16.73
C PHE A 102 3.65 3.18 -17.90
N THR A 103 2.79 2.58 -18.71
CA THR A 103 2.06 3.29 -19.77
C THR A 103 0.59 3.14 -19.49
N ALA A 104 -0.01 4.21 -18.96
CA ALA A 104 -1.45 4.26 -18.74
C ALA A 104 -2.21 4.06 -20.05
N CYS A 105 -3.37 3.39 -19.98
CA CYS A 105 -4.30 3.37 -21.10
C CYS A 105 -4.72 4.80 -21.47
N THR A 106 -4.31 5.27 -22.64
CA THR A 106 -4.69 6.58 -23.18
C THR A 106 -5.73 6.40 -24.29
N GLY A 107 -6.70 7.30 -24.41
CA GLY A 107 -7.71 7.31 -25.48
C GLY A 107 -9.17 7.26 -25.01
N TRP A 108 -10.11 7.19 -25.95
CA TRP A 108 -11.57 7.14 -25.72
C TRP A 108 -12.08 5.72 -25.42
N THR A 109 -11.43 5.00 -24.50
CA THR A 109 -11.91 3.69 -24.06
C THR A 109 -12.37 3.74 -22.61
N TRP A 110 -13.25 2.83 -22.19
CA TRP A 110 -13.67 2.73 -20.77
C TRP A 110 -12.47 2.52 -19.83
N ARG A 111 -11.38 1.92 -20.33
CA ARG A 111 -10.11 1.70 -19.61
C ARG A 111 -9.31 2.99 -19.37
N ALA A 112 -9.68 4.10 -19.98
CA ALA A 112 -9.08 5.41 -19.73
C ALA A 112 -9.86 6.23 -18.69
N SER A 113 -11.13 5.87 -18.42
CA SER A 113 -11.94 6.53 -17.39
C SER A 113 -11.63 5.95 -16.02
N ALA A 114 -11.18 6.79 -15.10
CA ALA A 114 -10.88 6.39 -13.73
C ALA A 114 -12.11 5.86 -12.98
N PHE A 115 -13.26 6.52 -13.15
CA PHE A 115 -14.53 6.14 -12.55
C PHE A 115 -14.98 4.74 -12.99
N LEU A 116 -14.94 4.47 -14.30
CA LEU A 116 -15.36 3.18 -14.84
C LEU A 116 -14.42 2.05 -14.43
N GLN A 117 -13.10 2.31 -14.34
CA GLN A 117 -12.15 1.33 -13.83
C GLN A 117 -12.42 0.96 -12.37
N THR A 118 -12.68 1.97 -11.53
CA THR A 118 -13.04 1.77 -10.12
C THR A 118 -14.31 0.95 -9.97
N VAL A 119 -15.38 1.35 -10.65
CA VAL A 119 -16.67 0.66 -10.61
C VAL A 119 -16.57 -0.77 -11.15
N TYR A 120 -15.86 -0.96 -12.26
CA TYR A 120 -15.64 -2.29 -12.83
C TYR A 120 -14.84 -3.19 -11.88
N GLY A 121 -13.81 -2.66 -11.21
CA GLY A 121 -13.01 -3.40 -10.23
C GLY A 121 -13.79 -3.80 -8.98
N ALA A 122 -14.69 -2.94 -8.51
CA ALA A 122 -15.48 -3.17 -7.31
C ALA A 122 -16.69 -4.09 -7.54
N CYS A 123 -17.41 -3.90 -8.66
CA CYS A 123 -18.73 -4.50 -8.85
C CYS A 123 -18.73 -5.77 -9.71
N TRP A 124 -17.80 -5.90 -10.65
CA TRP A 124 -17.87 -7.01 -11.62
C TRP A 124 -17.17 -8.26 -11.11
N PRO A 125 -17.84 -9.43 -11.07
CA PRO A 125 -17.23 -10.66 -10.61
C PRO A 125 -16.12 -11.10 -11.56
N TYR A 126 -15.00 -11.55 -10.99
CA TYR A 126 -13.89 -12.12 -11.73
C TYR A 126 -13.83 -13.63 -11.52
N LYS A 127 -13.96 -14.40 -12.60
CA LYS A 127 -13.75 -15.85 -12.56
C LYS A 127 -12.25 -16.11 -12.43
N SER A 128 -11.77 -16.24 -11.19
CA SER A 128 -10.41 -16.68 -10.91
C SER A 128 -10.36 -18.20 -10.74
N ARG A 129 -9.19 -18.79 -11.01
CA ARG A 129 -8.87 -20.20 -10.73
C ARG A 129 -8.38 -20.42 -9.29
N VAL A 130 -8.37 -19.37 -8.47
CA VAL A 130 -7.96 -19.42 -7.06
C VAL A 130 -9.11 -19.94 -6.21
N HIS A 131 -8.83 -20.95 -5.39
CA HIS A 131 -9.75 -21.44 -4.36
C HIS A 131 -9.29 -20.96 -3.00
N PHE A 132 -10.24 -20.67 -2.11
CA PHE A 132 -9.94 -20.26 -0.74
C PHE A 132 -10.26 -21.40 0.22
N VAL A 133 -9.29 -21.72 1.08
CA VAL A 133 -9.48 -22.57 2.26
C VAL A 133 -9.61 -21.64 3.45
N ARG A 134 -10.78 -21.65 4.09
CA ARG A 134 -11.10 -20.77 5.20
C ARG A 134 -10.72 -21.40 6.52
N ASP A 135 -9.89 -20.69 7.28
CA ASP A 135 -9.63 -20.96 8.69
C ASP A 135 -10.35 -19.92 9.55
N TYR A 136 -11.13 -20.37 10.53
CA TYR A 136 -11.69 -19.47 11.55
C TYR A 136 -10.70 -19.35 12.70
N LEU A 137 -10.37 -18.11 13.07
CA LEU A 137 -9.55 -17.79 14.22
C LEU A 137 -10.44 -17.19 15.30
N GLN A 138 -10.50 -17.89 16.43
CA GLN A 138 -11.07 -17.35 17.66
C GLN A 138 -10.04 -16.44 18.31
N LEU A 139 -10.46 -15.21 18.58
CA LEU A 139 -9.67 -14.16 19.21
C LEU A 139 -9.78 -14.26 20.73
N SER A 140 -8.94 -13.50 21.43
CA SER A 140 -8.89 -13.45 22.89
C SER A 140 -10.21 -13.03 23.56
N ASP A 141 -11.08 -12.32 22.85
CA ASP A 141 -12.40 -11.87 23.31
C ASP A 141 -13.56 -12.76 22.85
N ASP A 142 -13.26 -14.02 22.49
CA ASP A 142 -14.19 -15.00 21.90
C ASP A 142 -14.81 -14.58 20.55
N GLY A 143 -14.31 -13.48 19.98
CA GLY A 143 -14.62 -13.06 18.63
C GLY A 143 -14.12 -14.02 17.57
N LEU A 144 -14.77 -14.05 16.41
CA LEU A 144 -14.31 -14.82 15.25
C LEU A 144 -13.89 -13.90 14.11
N VAL A 145 -12.70 -14.17 13.58
CA VAL A 145 -12.21 -13.65 12.29
C VAL A 145 -11.89 -14.80 11.35
N ALA A 146 -11.90 -14.56 10.04
CA ALA A 146 -11.61 -15.59 9.05
C ALA A 146 -10.35 -15.29 8.25
N LEU A 147 -9.47 -16.28 8.14
CA LEU A 147 -8.29 -16.27 7.30
C LEU A 147 -8.55 -17.15 6.08
N ASP A 148 -8.65 -16.54 4.91
CA ASP A 148 -8.86 -17.26 3.66
C ASP A 148 -7.51 -17.49 2.96
N TRP A 149 -7.01 -18.73 3.03
CA TRP A 149 -5.78 -19.16 2.38
C TRP A 149 -6.05 -19.44 0.90
N ALA A 150 -5.38 -18.70 0.01
CA ALA A 150 -5.54 -18.93 -1.42
C ALA A 150 -4.68 -20.12 -1.89
N VAL A 151 -5.32 -21.09 -2.52
CA VAL A 151 -4.73 -22.33 -3.02
C VAL A 151 -5.01 -22.44 -4.52
N SER A 152 -3.99 -22.87 -5.28
CA SER A 152 -4.15 -23.17 -6.70
C SER A 152 -4.71 -24.59 -6.87
N VAL A 153 -5.67 -24.78 -7.80
CA VAL A 153 -6.23 -26.11 -8.10
C VAL A 153 -5.12 -27.09 -8.44
N ALA A 154 -5.11 -28.24 -7.75
CA ALA A 154 -4.24 -29.37 -8.04
C ALA A 154 -4.33 -29.74 -9.53
N GLY A 155 -3.32 -29.36 -10.30
CA GLY A 155 -3.26 -29.53 -11.76
C GLY A 155 -2.67 -28.33 -12.49
N ALA A 156 -2.78 -27.12 -11.93
CA ALA A 156 -2.10 -25.94 -12.47
C ALA A 156 -0.66 -25.89 -11.91
N SER A 157 0.28 -26.45 -12.65
CA SER A 157 1.71 -26.36 -12.39
C SER A 157 2.22 -24.92 -12.58
N TYR A 158 1.83 -24.00 -11.71
CA TYR A 158 2.58 -22.75 -11.55
C TYR A 158 3.88 -23.14 -10.86
N GLN A 159 4.89 -23.38 -11.71
CA GLN A 159 6.31 -23.55 -11.41
C GLN A 159 6.55 -23.76 -9.92
N LYS A 160 6.62 -25.03 -9.49
CA LYS A 160 7.47 -25.40 -8.36
C LYS A 160 8.76 -24.62 -8.59
N ARG A 161 8.96 -23.50 -7.89
CA ARG A 161 10.27 -22.87 -7.79
C ARG A 161 11.16 -24.06 -7.45
N ARG A 162 12.06 -24.43 -8.37
CA ARG A 162 12.94 -25.59 -8.24
C ARG A 162 13.40 -25.55 -6.80
N ARG A 163 12.86 -26.45 -5.95
CA ARG A 163 13.17 -26.46 -4.52
C ARG A 163 14.64 -26.85 -4.51
N THR A 164 15.52 -25.86 -4.52
CA THR A 164 16.97 -26.08 -4.50
C THR A 164 17.41 -26.55 -3.12
N SER A 165 16.51 -26.54 -2.15
CA SER A 165 16.65 -27.21 -0.86
C SER A 165 15.28 -27.56 -0.27
N SER A 166 15.20 -28.66 0.46
CA SER A 166 14.02 -29.12 1.20
C SER A 166 13.61 -28.19 2.35
N ASN A 167 14.41 -27.15 2.64
CA ASN A 167 14.27 -26.26 3.81
C ASN A 167 13.79 -24.84 3.49
N SER A 168 13.53 -24.48 2.22
CA SER A 168 13.05 -23.14 1.89
C SER A 168 11.52 -23.07 2.01
N THR A 169 11.02 -22.40 3.05
CA THR A 169 9.58 -22.13 3.18
C THR A 169 9.13 -21.02 2.24
N SER A 170 7.90 -21.11 1.72
CA SER A 170 7.33 -20.08 0.86
C SER A 170 7.01 -18.82 1.67
N PRO A 171 7.33 -17.61 1.17
CA PRO A 171 6.95 -16.37 1.84
C PRO A 171 5.42 -16.22 1.89
N ILE A 172 4.90 -15.73 3.00
CA ILE A 172 3.47 -15.49 3.20
C ILE A 172 3.14 -14.06 2.79
N LEU A 173 2.06 -13.89 2.05
CA LEU A 173 1.51 -12.60 1.66
C LEU A 173 0.16 -12.38 2.34
N LEU A 174 0.15 -11.62 3.44
CA LEU A 174 -1.06 -11.23 4.12
C LEU A 174 -1.74 -10.08 3.35
N ILE A 175 -2.98 -10.30 2.93
CA ILE A 175 -3.77 -9.33 2.18
C ILE A 175 -4.90 -8.81 3.07
N ILE A 176 -4.94 -7.50 3.27
CA ILE A 176 -5.97 -6.80 4.03
C ILE A 176 -6.91 -6.13 3.02
N PRO A 177 -8.12 -6.66 2.81
CA PRO A 177 -9.08 -6.09 1.90
C PRO A 177 -9.63 -4.77 2.44
N ASN A 178 -10.39 -4.09 1.60
CA ASN A 178 -11.16 -2.91 2.00
C ASN A 178 -12.13 -3.20 3.16
N SER A 179 -12.54 -2.12 3.84
CA SER A 179 -13.50 -2.16 4.96
C SER A 179 -14.93 -2.56 4.56
N PHE A 180 -15.21 -2.79 3.27
CA PHE A 180 -16.53 -3.25 2.80
C PHE A 180 -16.66 -4.77 2.89
N GLY A 181 -15.59 -5.51 3.15
CA GLY A 181 -15.72 -6.92 3.54
C GLY A 181 -16.12 -7.88 2.43
N LYS A 182 -16.03 -7.46 1.16
CA LYS A 182 -16.11 -8.33 -0.02
C LYS A 182 -14.71 -8.51 -0.61
N ILE A 183 -14.40 -9.74 -1.03
CA ILE A 183 -13.20 -9.99 -1.84
C ILE A 183 -13.41 -9.37 -3.22
N THR A 184 -12.62 -8.35 -3.54
CA THR A 184 -12.68 -7.66 -4.83
C THR A 184 -11.92 -8.42 -5.92
N ARG A 185 -12.17 -8.03 -7.17
CA ARG A 185 -11.40 -8.52 -8.32
C ARG A 185 -9.90 -8.27 -8.17
N ASN A 186 -9.50 -7.15 -7.57
CA ASN A 186 -8.08 -6.83 -7.41
C ASN A 186 -7.42 -7.77 -6.40
N VAL A 187 -8.06 -8.05 -5.27
CA VAL A 187 -7.58 -9.04 -4.29
C VAL A 187 -7.45 -10.43 -4.93
N LEU A 188 -8.44 -10.87 -5.72
CA LEU A 188 -8.38 -12.16 -6.43
C LEU A 188 -7.18 -12.23 -7.39
N LYS A 189 -7.02 -11.20 -8.23
CA LYS A 189 -5.88 -11.11 -9.15
C LYS A 189 -4.55 -11.06 -8.41
N LEU A 190 -4.48 -10.34 -7.29
CA LEU A 190 -3.29 -10.28 -6.46
C LEU A 190 -2.93 -11.67 -5.92
N CYS A 191 -3.92 -12.44 -5.47
CA CYS A 191 -3.71 -13.82 -5.02
C CYS A 191 -3.17 -14.71 -6.16
N GLU A 192 -3.73 -14.60 -7.37
CA GLU A 192 -3.30 -15.38 -8.53
C GLU A 192 -1.85 -15.08 -8.93
N VAL A 193 -1.48 -13.80 -8.95
CA VAL A 193 -0.10 -13.37 -9.26
C VAL A 193 0.85 -13.73 -8.12
N ALA A 194 0.43 -13.60 -6.87
CA ALA A 194 1.24 -14.00 -5.72
C ALA A 194 1.56 -15.51 -5.77
N LEU A 195 0.56 -16.34 -6.08
CA LEU A 195 0.72 -17.78 -6.25
C LEU A 195 1.67 -18.13 -7.41
N SER A 196 1.56 -17.44 -8.56
CA SER A 196 2.46 -17.68 -9.70
C SER A 196 3.91 -17.30 -9.40
N HIS A 197 4.13 -16.35 -8.49
CA HIS A 197 5.45 -15.95 -7.99
C HIS A 197 5.93 -16.77 -6.77
N GLY A 198 5.16 -17.77 -6.33
CA GLY A 198 5.52 -18.68 -5.24
C GLY A 198 5.31 -18.13 -3.82
N TYR A 199 4.52 -17.06 -3.67
CA TYR A 199 4.03 -16.61 -2.37
C TYR A 199 2.80 -17.43 -1.94
N LEU A 200 2.57 -17.50 -0.64
CA LEU A 200 1.36 -18.06 -0.04
C LEU A 200 0.43 -16.91 0.39
N PRO A 201 -0.54 -16.50 -0.43
CA PRO A 201 -1.48 -15.44 -0.10
C PRO A 201 -2.53 -15.87 0.94
N VAL A 202 -2.79 -14.98 1.90
CA VAL A 202 -3.77 -15.14 2.96
C VAL A 202 -4.60 -13.87 3.04
N VAL A 203 -5.90 -13.95 2.84
CA VAL A 203 -6.80 -12.80 2.96
C VAL A 203 -7.34 -12.74 4.39
N PHE A 204 -7.12 -11.62 5.07
CA PHE A 204 -7.66 -11.36 6.40
C PHE A 204 -9.06 -10.78 6.28
N ASN A 205 -10.08 -11.53 6.69
CA ASN A 205 -11.45 -11.04 6.76
C ASN A 205 -11.76 -10.63 8.20
N ARG A 206 -12.23 -9.38 8.34
CA ARG A 206 -12.68 -8.81 9.62
C ARG A 206 -13.93 -9.53 10.13
N ARG A 207 -14.27 -9.28 11.40
CA ARG A 207 -15.54 -9.72 11.98
C ARG A 207 -16.71 -9.31 11.08
N SER A 208 -17.68 -10.22 10.88
CA SER A 208 -18.86 -10.03 10.02
C SER A 208 -18.63 -9.95 8.49
N HIS A 209 -17.37 -9.88 8.03
CA HIS A 209 -17.03 -9.73 6.61
C HIS A 209 -16.94 -11.07 5.88
N ASN A 210 -17.22 -11.05 4.58
CA ASN A 210 -17.07 -12.18 3.67
C ASN A 210 -17.71 -13.50 4.17
N ALA A 211 -18.93 -13.42 4.70
CA ALA A 211 -19.66 -14.55 5.31
C ALA A 211 -19.02 -15.15 6.57
N THR A 212 -18.15 -14.39 7.26
CA THR A 212 -17.70 -14.72 8.61
C THR A 212 -18.85 -14.43 9.58
N PRO A 213 -19.24 -15.38 10.45
CA PRO A 213 -20.28 -15.16 11.43
C PRO A 213 -19.80 -14.16 12.49
N LEU A 214 -20.73 -13.37 13.01
CA LEU A 214 -20.48 -12.47 14.13
C LEU A 214 -20.81 -13.21 15.44
N SER A 215 -19.80 -13.80 16.09
CA SER A 215 -19.98 -14.51 17.37
C SER A 215 -20.13 -13.60 18.58
N THR A 216 -19.55 -12.40 18.50
CA THR A 216 -19.56 -11.38 19.55
C THR A 216 -20.20 -10.11 19.01
N VAL A 217 -20.91 -9.36 19.84
CA VAL A 217 -21.55 -8.08 19.43
C VAL A 217 -20.53 -6.95 19.14
N LYS A 218 -19.23 -7.24 19.24
CA LYS A 218 -18.13 -6.33 18.89
C LYS A 218 -17.86 -6.34 17.38
N LEU A 219 -18.02 -5.18 16.75
CA LEU A 219 -17.52 -4.91 15.40
C LEU A 219 -16.12 -4.29 15.48
N GLN A 220 -15.34 -4.47 14.41
CA GLN A 220 -14.00 -3.89 14.33
C GLN A 220 -14.10 -2.41 13.93
N GLN A 221 -13.51 -1.53 14.74
CA GLN A 221 -13.38 -0.10 14.43
C GLN A 221 -12.45 0.10 13.21
N PHE A 222 -12.52 1.27 12.58
CA PHE A 222 -11.79 1.52 11.33
C PHE A 222 -10.26 1.35 11.48
N GLY A 223 -9.71 1.88 12.57
CA GLY A 223 -8.27 1.97 12.82
C GLY A 223 -7.78 1.12 14.00
N ASP A 224 -8.59 0.20 14.53
CA ASP A 224 -8.21 -0.72 15.61
C ASP A 224 -7.48 -1.96 15.04
N PRO A 225 -6.16 -2.09 15.29
CA PRO A 225 -5.37 -3.20 14.80
C PRO A 225 -5.41 -4.43 15.73
N GLY A 226 -6.21 -4.44 16.81
CA GLY A 226 -6.25 -5.55 17.78
C GLY A 226 -6.47 -6.92 17.13
N ASP A 227 -7.53 -7.06 16.33
CA ASP A 227 -7.85 -8.30 15.61
C ASP A 227 -6.75 -8.70 14.63
N LEU A 228 -6.16 -7.71 13.93
CA LEU A 228 -5.08 -7.94 12.97
C LEU A 228 -3.80 -8.40 13.67
N ARG A 229 -3.49 -7.84 14.84
CA ARG A 229 -2.31 -8.20 15.65
C ARG A 229 -2.36 -9.65 16.09
N GLU A 230 -3.52 -10.12 16.54
CA GLU A 230 -3.74 -11.52 16.89
C GLU A 230 -3.65 -12.44 15.65
N ALA A 231 -4.26 -12.04 14.53
CA ALA A 231 -4.17 -12.79 13.28
C ALA A 231 -2.72 -12.93 12.77
N VAL A 232 -1.93 -11.85 12.82
CA VAL A 232 -0.51 -11.87 12.43
C VAL A 232 0.30 -12.79 13.37
N ARG A 233 0.06 -12.74 14.68
CA ARG A 233 0.69 -13.64 15.65
C ARG A 233 0.37 -15.10 15.36
N TYR A 234 -0.89 -15.41 15.05
CA TYR A 234 -1.31 -16.76 14.68
C TYR A 234 -0.64 -17.26 13.39
N VAL A 235 -0.61 -16.43 12.33
CA VAL A 235 0.08 -16.76 11.07
C VAL A 235 1.57 -17.01 11.32
N ARG A 236 2.21 -16.18 12.16
CA ARG A 236 3.61 -16.35 12.54
C ARG A 236 3.85 -17.64 13.33
N TYR A 237 2.94 -18.00 14.23
CA TYR A 237 2.99 -19.26 14.98
C TYR A 237 2.87 -20.48 14.05
N ARG A 238 1.93 -20.46 13.10
CA ARG A 238 1.74 -21.52 12.10
C ARG A 238 2.95 -21.67 11.15
N GLN A 239 3.66 -20.57 10.86
CA GLN A 239 4.76 -20.53 9.90
C GLN A 239 5.96 -19.69 10.43
N PRO A 240 6.74 -20.21 11.39
CA PRO A 240 7.75 -19.42 12.11
C PRO A 240 9.00 -19.10 11.28
N VAL A 241 9.30 -19.87 10.24
CA VAL A 241 10.50 -19.67 9.39
C VAL A 241 10.20 -18.74 8.20
N SER A 242 8.94 -18.67 7.78
CA SER A 242 8.52 -17.93 6.59
C SER A 242 8.57 -16.42 6.81
N ARG A 243 9.01 -15.69 5.77
CA ARG A 243 8.89 -14.22 5.74
C ARG A 243 7.44 -13.83 5.53
N LEU A 244 6.98 -12.83 6.26
CA LEU A 244 5.64 -12.29 6.16
C LEU A 244 5.69 -10.92 5.47
N TYR A 245 4.93 -10.77 4.40
CA TYR A 245 4.69 -9.49 3.71
C TYR A 245 3.23 -9.12 3.88
N ALA A 246 2.93 -7.83 3.96
CA ALA A 246 1.56 -7.34 4.07
C ALA A 246 1.20 -6.48 2.87
N VAL A 247 0.00 -6.66 2.31
CA VAL A 247 -0.58 -5.82 1.28
C VAL A 247 -1.95 -5.39 1.72
N SER A 248 -2.29 -4.12 1.53
CA SER A 248 -3.64 -3.63 1.75
C SER A 248 -4.26 -3.07 0.49
N GLU A 249 -5.58 -3.20 0.36
CA GLU A 249 -6.38 -2.57 -0.68
C GLU A 249 -7.23 -1.42 -0.10
N SER A 250 -7.17 -0.24 -0.71
CA SER A 250 -8.07 0.87 -0.42
C SER A 250 -8.06 1.25 1.07
N THR A 251 -9.23 1.42 1.69
CA THR A 251 -9.46 1.64 3.12
C THR A 251 -8.88 0.55 4.03
N GLY A 252 -8.52 -0.62 3.50
CA GLY A 252 -7.75 -1.63 4.21
C GLY A 252 -6.37 -1.12 4.65
N SER A 253 -5.82 -0.10 3.97
CA SER A 253 -4.56 0.53 4.35
C SER A 253 -4.63 1.20 5.71
N GLY A 254 -5.81 1.71 6.10
CA GLY A 254 -5.98 2.36 7.40
C GLY A 254 -5.62 1.42 8.55
N LEU A 255 -6.16 0.20 8.48
CA LEU A 255 -5.88 -0.87 9.45
C LEU A 255 -4.42 -1.34 9.39
N LEU A 256 -3.84 -1.48 8.20
CA LEU A 256 -2.45 -1.91 8.03
C LEU A 256 -1.47 -0.87 8.60
N LEU A 257 -1.68 0.41 8.31
CA LEU A 257 -0.83 1.50 8.77
C LEU A 257 -0.92 1.65 10.30
N ALA A 258 -2.12 1.57 10.87
CA ALA A 258 -2.31 1.57 12.32
C ALA A 258 -1.57 0.40 12.99
N TYR A 259 -1.64 -0.82 12.42
CA TYR A 259 -0.89 -1.97 12.91
C TYR A 259 0.62 -1.75 12.86
N LEU A 260 1.14 -1.21 11.76
CA LEU A 260 2.57 -0.98 11.58
C LEU A 260 3.10 0.11 12.51
N GLY A 261 2.33 1.17 12.74
CA GLY A 261 2.68 2.23 13.68
C GLY A 261 2.70 1.71 15.11
N GLU A 262 1.59 1.13 15.59
CA GLU A 262 1.51 0.65 16.98
C GLU A 262 2.48 -0.49 17.31
N CYS A 263 2.82 -1.34 16.33
CA CYS A 263 3.79 -2.42 16.55
C CYS A 263 5.23 -1.94 16.35
N GLY A 264 5.46 -0.91 15.55
CA GLY A 264 6.78 -0.40 15.20
C GLY A 264 7.81 -1.49 14.89
N SER A 265 8.91 -1.50 15.66
CA SER A 265 10.01 -2.47 15.53
C SER A 265 9.63 -3.92 15.90
N SER A 266 8.55 -4.12 16.65
CA SER A 266 8.05 -5.44 17.06
C SER A 266 7.19 -6.14 15.99
N SER A 267 6.90 -5.46 14.87
CA SER A 267 6.16 -6.04 13.75
C SER A 267 6.85 -7.28 13.18
N TYR A 268 6.09 -8.35 12.96
CA TYR A 268 6.57 -9.57 12.30
C TYR A 268 6.66 -9.42 10.77
N VAL A 269 6.13 -8.33 10.22
CA VAL A 269 6.10 -8.06 8.79
C VAL A 269 7.46 -7.57 8.33
N THR A 270 7.94 -8.06 7.18
CA THR A 270 9.25 -7.70 6.62
C THR A 270 9.18 -6.43 5.77
N ALA A 271 8.14 -6.30 4.97
CA ALA A 271 7.82 -5.12 4.17
C ALA A 271 6.31 -5.10 3.89
N ALA A 272 5.77 -3.90 3.68
CA ALA A 272 4.35 -3.71 3.42
C ALA A 272 4.10 -2.91 2.13
N ALA A 273 2.94 -3.10 1.52
CA ALA A 273 2.50 -2.27 0.39
C ALA A 273 1.01 -1.90 0.50
N CYS A 274 0.67 -0.68 0.15
CA CYS A 274 -0.70 -0.16 0.16
C CYS A 274 -1.12 0.21 -1.27
N LEU A 275 -2.20 -0.39 -1.76
CA LEU A 275 -2.78 -0.09 -3.08
C LEU A 275 -3.93 0.90 -2.92
N SER A 276 -3.82 2.07 -3.56
CA SER A 276 -4.74 3.20 -3.44
C SER A 276 -5.15 3.50 -1.98
N PRO A 277 -4.19 3.69 -1.05
CA PRO A 277 -4.49 3.99 0.34
C PRO A 277 -5.28 5.29 0.51
N VAL A 278 -6.12 5.32 1.54
CA VAL A 278 -6.71 6.56 2.09
C VAL A 278 -5.91 6.91 3.34
N PHE A 279 -5.23 8.06 3.33
CA PHE A 279 -4.39 8.49 4.45
C PHE A 279 -5.16 9.30 5.49
N ARG A 280 -5.85 10.36 5.06
CA ARG A 280 -6.64 11.26 5.92
C ARG A 280 -8.07 10.75 6.08
N CYS A 281 -8.23 9.69 6.86
CA CYS A 281 -9.50 8.95 6.91
C CYS A 281 -10.63 9.75 7.58
N GLN A 282 -10.37 10.52 8.63
CA GLN A 282 -11.38 11.40 9.23
C GLN A 282 -12.05 12.31 8.19
N SER A 283 -11.24 13.07 7.45
CA SER A 283 -11.72 13.98 6.41
C SER A 283 -12.47 13.25 5.28
N TRP A 284 -12.10 12.00 5.00
CA TRP A 284 -12.74 11.17 3.99
C TRP A 284 -14.12 10.67 4.45
N PHE A 285 -14.29 10.31 5.72
CA PHE A 285 -15.59 9.95 6.28
C PHE A 285 -16.55 11.14 6.36
N GLU A 286 -16.02 12.34 6.61
CA GLU A 286 -16.78 13.59 6.68
C GLU A 286 -17.24 14.07 5.30
N LYS A 287 -16.34 14.07 4.31
CA LYS A 287 -16.65 14.58 2.96
C LYS A 287 -17.30 13.52 2.06
N GLY A 288 -16.90 12.26 2.23
CA GLY A 288 -17.25 11.17 1.33
C GLY A 288 -16.61 11.30 -0.06
N PRO A 289 -16.63 10.22 -0.86
CA PRO A 289 -16.31 10.30 -2.30
C PRO A 289 -17.46 11.00 -3.05
N ILE A 290 -17.36 11.09 -4.38
CA ILE A 290 -18.43 11.64 -5.22
C ILE A 290 -19.81 11.01 -4.90
N TRP A 291 -20.87 11.83 -4.96
CA TRP A 291 -22.23 11.49 -4.53
C TRP A 291 -22.71 10.07 -4.88
N PRO A 292 -22.60 9.56 -6.14
CA PRO A 292 -23.11 8.23 -6.45
C PRO A 292 -22.30 7.10 -5.80
N LEU A 293 -20.98 7.27 -5.66
CA LEU A 293 -20.14 6.30 -4.94
C LEU A 293 -20.44 6.35 -3.45
N HIS A 294 -20.59 7.55 -2.90
CA HIS A 294 -20.91 7.73 -1.48
C HIS A 294 -22.23 7.04 -1.12
N TRP A 295 -23.29 7.31 -1.88
CA TRP A 295 -24.59 6.66 -1.69
C TRP A 295 -24.51 5.13 -1.81
N ALA A 296 -23.79 4.63 -2.83
CA ALA A 296 -23.62 3.19 -3.02
C ALA A 296 -22.88 2.54 -1.85
N LEU A 297 -21.83 3.17 -1.32
CA LEU A 297 -21.05 2.67 -0.18
C LEU A 297 -21.89 2.64 1.11
N VAL A 298 -22.60 3.72 1.42
CA VAL A 298 -23.47 3.79 2.61
C VAL A 298 -24.57 2.73 2.52
N THR A 299 -25.21 2.61 1.35
CA THR A 299 -26.26 1.61 1.11
C THR A 299 -25.72 0.19 1.27
N TYR A 300 -24.53 -0.07 0.71
CA TYR A 300 -23.88 -1.37 0.83
C TYR A 300 -23.56 -1.73 2.29
N GLN A 301 -22.99 -0.81 3.07
CA GLN A 301 -22.72 -1.03 4.50
C GLN A 301 -24.00 -1.30 5.29
N ARG A 302 -25.08 -0.55 5.03
CA ARG A 302 -26.40 -0.81 5.64
C ARG A 302 -26.93 -2.19 5.29
N ILE A 303 -26.79 -2.64 4.04
CA ILE A 303 -27.19 -3.99 3.64
C ILE A 303 -26.39 -5.05 4.40
N CYS A 304 -25.06 -4.89 4.51
CA CYS A 304 -24.22 -5.82 5.25
C CYS A 304 -24.58 -5.90 6.73
N LEU A 305 -24.82 -4.75 7.36
CA LEU A 305 -25.21 -4.66 8.77
C LEU A 305 -26.66 -5.11 9.02
N SER A 306 -27.55 -5.03 8.02
CA SER A 306 -28.96 -5.41 8.18
C SER A 306 -29.15 -6.86 8.63
N ARG A 307 -28.22 -7.75 8.23
CA ARG A 307 -28.20 -9.16 8.66
C ARG A 307 -28.05 -9.32 10.17
N TYR A 308 -27.41 -8.37 10.83
CA TYR A 308 -27.13 -8.37 12.26
C TYR A 308 -28.00 -7.38 13.02
N ARG A 309 -29.08 -6.85 12.43
CA ARG A 309 -29.95 -5.83 13.03
C ARG A 309 -30.48 -6.25 14.41
N THR A 310 -30.90 -7.50 14.57
CA THR A 310 -31.45 -7.98 15.85
C THR A 310 -30.41 -7.99 16.96
N VAL A 311 -29.21 -8.47 16.67
CA VAL A 311 -28.10 -8.59 17.63
C VAL A 311 -27.49 -7.22 17.95
N LEU A 312 -27.31 -6.37 16.95
CA LEU A 312 -26.81 -5.01 17.14
C LEU A 312 -27.83 -4.09 17.82
N GLY A 313 -29.13 -4.44 17.80
CA GLY A 313 -30.18 -3.70 18.51
C GLY A 313 -30.03 -3.69 20.02
N GLU A 314 -29.27 -4.62 20.59
CA GLU A 314 -28.99 -4.67 22.03
C GLU A 314 -27.95 -3.62 22.46
N THR A 315 -27.06 -3.22 21.56
CA THR A 315 -25.92 -2.33 21.86
C THR A 315 -25.99 -0.97 21.18
N VAL A 316 -26.69 -0.88 20.04
CA VAL A 316 -26.74 0.31 19.18
C VAL A 316 -28.18 0.63 18.80
N HIS A 317 -28.49 1.93 18.73
CA HIS A 317 -29.77 2.42 18.21
C HIS A 317 -29.91 2.06 16.72
N THR A 318 -30.58 0.94 16.41
CA THR A 318 -30.65 0.44 15.03
C THR A 318 -31.41 1.36 14.08
N ASP A 319 -32.43 2.08 14.58
CA ASP A 319 -33.26 2.92 13.71
C ASP A 319 -32.50 4.16 13.23
N THR A 320 -31.61 4.73 14.07
CA THR A 320 -30.71 5.81 13.65
C THR A 320 -29.59 5.29 12.74
N LEU A 321 -29.05 4.09 13.03
CA LEU A 321 -28.04 3.44 12.19
C LEU A 321 -28.55 3.22 10.76
N PHE A 322 -29.73 2.60 10.63
CA PHE A 322 -30.34 2.31 9.34
C PHE A 322 -31.13 3.48 8.75
N SER A 323 -31.16 4.67 9.35
CA SER A 323 -31.68 5.89 8.70
C SER A 323 -30.56 6.86 8.28
N SER A 324 -29.34 6.65 8.75
CA SER A 324 -28.18 7.46 8.40
C SER A 324 -27.88 7.42 6.89
N CYS A 325 -27.65 8.61 6.31
CA CYS A 325 -27.34 8.80 4.89
C CYS A 325 -25.88 9.20 4.63
N SER A 326 -25.06 9.29 5.68
CA SER A 326 -23.65 9.65 5.60
C SER A 326 -22.76 8.52 6.17
N LEU A 327 -21.51 8.45 5.71
CA LEU A 327 -20.54 7.47 6.23
C LEU A 327 -20.18 7.81 7.67
N ARG A 328 -19.92 9.10 7.95
CA ARG A 328 -19.75 9.63 9.30
C ARG A 328 -20.90 9.25 10.23
N GLY A 329 -22.15 9.48 9.84
CA GLY A 329 -23.29 9.20 10.71
C GLY A 329 -23.42 7.71 11.04
N LEU A 330 -23.14 6.83 10.07
CA LEU A 330 -23.12 5.39 10.32
C LEU A 330 -22.02 5.02 11.33
N GLU A 331 -20.80 5.53 11.16
CA GLU A 331 -19.65 5.25 12.01
C GLU A 331 -19.83 5.82 13.44
N GLU A 332 -20.35 7.03 13.57
CA GLU A 332 -20.66 7.67 14.86
C GLU A 332 -21.70 6.86 15.64
N VAL A 333 -22.74 6.37 14.96
CA VAL A 333 -23.76 5.54 15.61
C VAL A 333 -23.21 4.18 16.05
N LEU A 334 -22.26 3.61 15.30
CA LEU A 334 -21.64 2.32 15.65
C LEU A 334 -20.65 2.41 16.81
N PHE A 335 -19.81 3.45 16.85
CA PHE A 335 -18.61 3.44 17.70
C PHE A 335 -18.45 4.64 18.64
N CYS A 336 -19.15 5.74 18.40
CA CYS A 336 -19.04 6.95 19.24
C CYS A 336 -20.13 7.04 20.33
N GLN A 337 -20.86 5.94 20.58
CA GLN A 337 -21.90 5.90 21.60
C GLN A 337 -21.27 5.87 23.01
N GLN A 338 -21.83 6.68 23.92
CA GLN A 338 -21.57 6.56 25.35
C GLN A 338 -22.11 5.20 25.85
N PRO A 339 -21.47 4.54 26.82
CA PRO A 339 -21.97 3.29 27.37
C PRO A 339 -23.40 3.49 27.91
N GLY A 340 -24.29 2.56 27.55
CA GLY A 340 -25.70 2.61 27.93
C GLY A 340 -25.95 2.66 29.45
N PRO A 341 -27.21 2.81 29.88
CA PRO A 341 -27.57 3.13 31.27
C PRO A 341 -27.11 2.13 32.35
N LYS A 342 -26.63 0.93 31.98
CA LYS A 342 -26.03 -0.04 32.92
C LYS A 342 -24.55 0.21 33.26
N GLY A 343 -23.85 1.07 32.50
CA GLY A 343 -22.48 1.53 32.79
C GLY A 343 -22.39 2.92 33.43
N ALA A 344 -23.52 3.63 33.51
CA ALA A 344 -23.58 5.03 33.95
C ALA A 344 -23.26 5.25 35.45
N LEU A 345 -23.32 4.19 36.28
CA LEU A 345 -23.01 4.29 37.71
C LEU A 345 -21.51 4.42 38.02
N ALA A 346 -20.62 4.19 37.05
CA ALA A 346 -19.17 4.33 37.24
C ALA A 346 -18.59 5.67 36.73
N LEU A 347 -19.36 6.47 35.98
CA LEU A 347 -18.86 7.68 35.29
C LEU A 347 -19.58 8.96 35.71
N ALA A 348 -20.40 8.93 36.76
CA ALA A 348 -21.14 10.08 37.29
C ALA A 348 -20.27 11.17 37.98
N ALA A 349 -18.97 11.26 37.65
CA ALA A 349 -18.08 12.30 38.14
C ALA A 349 -17.18 12.82 37.01
N GLY A 350 -17.77 13.45 35.98
CA GLY A 350 -16.99 14.23 35.03
C GLY A 350 -17.67 14.51 33.69
N THR A 351 -18.31 15.67 33.60
CA THR A 351 -18.62 16.44 32.38
C THR A 351 -19.68 15.92 31.42
N SER A 352 -20.80 16.65 31.40
CA SER A 352 -21.87 16.62 30.41
C SER A 352 -21.50 17.33 29.11
N SER A 353 -22.03 16.80 28.01
CA SER A 353 -22.36 17.46 26.72
C SER A 353 -21.23 18.03 25.85
N SER A 354 -20.82 17.25 24.84
CA SER A 354 -20.82 17.68 23.43
C SER A 354 -20.76 16.46 22.50
N SER A 355 -21.65 16.35 21.51
CA SER A 355 -21.57 15.31 20.47
C SER A 355 -20.37 15.52 19.52
N GLY A 356 -19.76 16.72 19.54
CA GLY A 356 -18.54 17.02 18.79
C GLY A 356 -17.30 16.30 19.31
N GLY A 357 -17.13 16.21 20.64
CA GLY A 357 -15.91 15.63 21.22
C GLY A 357 -15.80 14.11 21.08
N ALA A 358 -16.92 13.38 20.96
CA ALA A 358 -16.89 11.92 20.83
C ALA A 358 -16.30 11.46 19.48
N TRP A 359 -16.60 12.18 18.40
CA TRP A 359 -16.05 11.91 17.07
C TRP A 359 -14.55 12.22 17.00
N GLU A 360 -14.13 13.34 17.60
CA GLU A 360 -12.71 13.69 17.70
C GLU A 360 -11.94 12.65 18.51
N ALA A 361 -12.44 12.27 19.69
CA ALA A 361 -11.84 11.22 20.52
C ALA A 361 -11.80 9.84 19.84
N TYR A 362 -12.79 9.53 18.98
CA TYR A 362 -12.77 8.33 18.16
C TYR A 362 -11.60 8.35 17.17
N TRP A 363 -11.40 9.46 16.45
CA TRP A 363 -10.33 9.59 15.47
C TRP A 363 -8.95 9.73 16.09
N GLU A 364 -8.80 10.33 17.28
CA GLU A 364 -7.53 10.31 18.01
C GLU A 364 -7.00 8.86 18.19
N ARG A 365 -7.90 7.90 18.39
CA ARG A 365 -7.58 6.48 18.55
C ARG A 365 -7.60 5.67 17.25
N ASN A 366 -8.27 6.16 16.21
CA ASN A 366 -8.50 5.41 14.96
C ASN A 366 -7.81 6.02 13.73
N GLU A 367 -7.13 7.15 13.86
CA GLU A 367 -6.40 7.75 12.75
C GLU A 367 -5.25 6.82 12.33
N PRO A 368 -5.18 6.38 11.05
CA PRO A 368 -4.19 5.40 10.62
C PRO A 368 -2.73 5.83 10.74
N LEU A 369 -2.49 7.14 10.74
CA LEU A 369 -1.15 7.73 10.76
C LEU A 369 -0.72 8.23 12.14
N ARG A 370 -1.50 7.95 13.21
CA ARG A 370 -1.21 8.45 14.57
C ARG A 370 0.19 8.09 15.07
N ASP A 371 0.66 6.88 14.76
CA ASP A 371 1.96 6.33 15.19
C ASP A 371 2.89 6.10 13.98
N VAL A 372 2.76 6.91 12.92
CA VAL A 372 3.49 6.68 11.66
C VAL A 372 5.02 6.75 11.80
N ASP A 373 5.51 7.52 12.76
CA ASP A 373 6.94 7.69 13.03
C ASP A 373 7.59 6.43 13.63
N GLU A 374 6.80 5.57 14.26
CA GLU A 374 7.27 4.30 14.86
C GLU A 374 7.43 3.19 13.82
N VAL A 375 6.95 3.39 12.59
CA VAL A 375 7.02 2.39 11.52
C VAL A 375 8.48 2.09 11.15
N ALA A 376 8.92 0.88 11.47
CA ALA A 376 10.31 0.44 11.33
C ALA A 376 10.58 -0.43 10.08
N ILE A 377 9.62 -0.56 9.17
CA ILE A 377 9.74 -1.41 7.97
C ILE A 377 9.45 -0.65 6.69
N PRO A 378 10.03 -1.03 5.53
CA PRO A 378 9.71 -0.39 4.26
C PRO A 378 8.23 -0.57 3.86
N VAL A 379 7.56 0.54 3.57
CA VAL A 379 6.16 0.61 3.14
C VAL A 379 6.06 1.29 1.77
N LEU A 380 5.53 0.57 0.77
CA LEU A 380 5.27 1.11 -0.56
C LEU A 380 3.79 1.48 -0.71
N SER A 381 3.50 2.76 -0.98
CA SER A 381 2.17 3.23 -1.35
C SER A 381 2.08 3.41 -2.87
N VAL A 382 1.07 2.82 -3.51
CA VAL A 382 0.81 2.99 -4.94
C VAL A 382 -0.49 3.77 -5.11
N CYS A 383 -0.41 4.97 -5.64
CA CYS A 383 -1.54 5.90 -5.78
C CYS A 383 -1.67 6.36 -7.23
N ALA A 384 -2.90 6.64 -7.66
CA ALA A 384 -3.18 7.32 -8.91
C ALA A 384 -3.68 8.75 -8.62
N GLN A 385 -3.31 9.70 -9.49
CA GLN A 385 -3.77 11.08 -9.39
C GLN A 385 -5.26 11.21 -9.71
N ASP A 386 -5.76 10.39 -10.65
CA ASP A 386 -7.15 10.35 -11.11
C ASP A 386 -8.09 9.50 -10.23
N ASP A 387 -7.68 9.12 -9.01
CA ASP A 387 -8.44 8.24 -8.12
C ASP A 387 -9.76 8.91 -7.63
N PRO A 388 -10.94 8.42 -8.05
CA PRO A 388 -12.22 9.05 -7.73
C PRO A 388 -12.70 8.80 -6.29
N ILE A 389 -12.09 7.84 -5.57
CA ILE A 389 -12.42 7.54 -4.17
C ILE A 389 -11.61 8.40 -3.22
N ARG A 390 -10.34 8.61 -3.54
CA ARG A 390 -9.42 9.44 -2.74
C ARG A 390 -9.67 10.93 -2.95
N GLY A 391 -9.92 11.34 -4.20
CA GLY A 391 -10.03 12.74 -4.58
C GLY A 391 -8.67 13.39 -4.85
N ASP A 392 -8.62 14.72 -4.73
CA ASP A 392 -7.48 15.53 -5.12
C ASP A 392 -6.16 15.10 -4.40
N PRO A 393 -5.06 14.81 -5.14
CA PRO A 393 -3.71 14.59 -4.62
C PRO A 393 -3.25 15.57 -3.55
N GLN A 394 -3.42 16.88 -3.76
CA GLN A 394 -2.81 17.90 -2.91
C GLN A 394 -3.40 17.92 -1.50
N SER A 395 -4.71 17.72 -1.39
CA SER A 395 -5.41 17.76 -0.12
C SER A 395 -5.38 16.46 0.68
N THR A 396 -5.10 15.32 0.04
CA THR A 396 -5.27 13.99 0.66
C THR A 396 -4.00 13.15 0.75
N LEU A 397 -2.96 13.44 -0.05
CA LEU A 397 -1.66 12.77 0.07
C LEU A 397 -0.74 13.54 1.04
N PRO A 398 -0.26 12.91 2.11
CA PRO A 398 0.74 13.52 3.00
C PRO A 398 2.12 13.45 2.34
N LEU A 399 2.42 14.32 1.38
CA LEU A 399 3.71 14.32 0.67
C LEU A 399 4.91 14.47 1.62
N GLU A 400 4.75 15.30 2.65
CA GLU A 400 5.75 15.52 3.70
C GLU A 400 6.17 14.23 4.41
N LEU A 401 5.24 13.30 4.65
CA LEU A 401 5.54 11.99 5.23
C LEU A 401 6.53 11.21 4.35
N PHE A 402 6.29 11.18 3.05
CA PHE A 402 7.14 10.45 2.11
C PHE A 402 8.51 11.10 1.93
N GLU A 403 8.60 12.43 2.03
CA GLU A 403 9.85 13.17 1.90
C GLU A 403 10.71 13.13 3.18
N SER A 404 10.08 13.01 4.35
CA SER A 404 10.75 13.03 5.66
C SER A 404 11.10 11.64 6.20
N ASN A 405 10.26 10.63 5.95
CA ASN A 405 10.42 9.30 6.54
C ASN A 405 11.15 8.34 5.57
N PRO A 406 12.28 7.71 5.98
CA PRO A 406 13.07 6.83 5.12
C PRO A 406 12.40 5.47 4.82
N HIS A 407 11.35 5.11 5.56
CA HIS A 407 10.65 3.85 5.42
C HIS A 407 9.46 3.91 4.45
N PHE A 408 8.98 5.12 4.11
CA PHE A 408 7.83 5.30 3.24
C PHE A 408 8.23 5.65 1.81
N PHE A 409 7.60 4.97 0.85
CA PHE A 409 7.80 5.18 -0.58
C PHE A 409 6.44 5.38 -1.25
N LEU A 410 6.29 6.41 -2.08
CA LEU A 410 5.06 6.68 -2.83
C LEU A 410 5.32 6.57 -4.33
N LEU A 411 4.64 5.66 -5.00
CA LEU A 411 4.52 5.62 -6.46
C LEU A 411 3.22 6.32 -6.85
N LEU A 412 3.35 7.49 -7.46
CA LEU A 412 2.24 8.29 -7.94
C LEU A 412 2.15 8.19 -9.47
N THR A 413 1.10 7.56 -9.97
CA THR A 413 0.81 7.49 -11.42
C THR A 413 -0.13 8.62 -11.85
N THR A 414 -0.01 9.09 -13.10
CA THR A 414 -0.95 10.07 -13.66
C THR A 414 -2.37 9.51 -13.78
N ARG A 415 -2.47 8.24 -14.17
CA ARG A 415 -3.73 7.52 -14.37
C ARG A 415 -3.68 6.13 -13.75
N GLY A 416 -4.84 5.63 -13.36
CA GLY A 416 -4.99 4.28 -12.80
C GLY A 416 -6.31 4.03 -12.10
N GLY A 417 -7.08 5.08 -11.79
CA GLY A 417 -8.28 4.98 -10.98
C GLY A 417 -8.03 4.34 -9.61
N HIS A 418 -9.09 3.91 -8.94
CA HIS A 418 -8.98 3.28 -7.63
C HIS A 418 -8.68 1.78 -7.78
N CYS A 419 -7.47 1.36 -7.41
CA CYS A 419 -6.99 -0.02 -7.53
C CYS A 419 -7.05 -0.62 -8.97
N GLY A 420 -7.19 0.20 -10.02
CA GLY A 420 -7.35 -0.27 -11.40
C GLY A 420 -6.02 -0.54 -12.11
N PHE A 421 -5.12 0.46 -12.14
CA PHE A 421 -3.76 0.43 -12.67
C PHE A 421 -3.60 -0.40 -13.97
N ASN A 422 -4.53 -0.25 -14.92
CA ASN A 422 -4.50 -0.97 -16.19
C ASN A 422 -3.47 -0.35 -17.15
N THR A 423 -2.69 -1.19 -17.84
CA THR A 423 -1.69 -0.77 -18.83
C THR A 423 -2.19 -0.98 -20.27
N GLN A 424 -1.67 -0.17 -21.19
CA GLN A 424 -2.04 -0.18 -22.61
C GLN A 424 -1.65 -1.48 -23.34
N GLU A 425 -0.59 -2.17 -22.91
CA GLU A 425 -0.14 -3.42 -23.53
C GLU A 425 -1.14 -4.58 -23.42
N GLY A 426 -2.15 -4.48 -22.55
CA GLY A 426 -3.28 -5.42 -22.50
C GLY A 426 -4.32 -5.23 -23.62
N SER A 427 -3.99 -4.51 -24.69
CA SER A 427 -4.89 -4.12 -25.80
C SER A 427 -4.71 -4.91 -27.10
N ALA A 428 -3.76 -5.85 -27.19
CA ALA A 428 -3.63 -6.61 -28.42
C ALA A 428 -4.58 -7.83 -28.39
N PHE A 429 -5.62 -7.78 -29.22
CA PHE A 429 -6.04 -8.94 -30.01
C PHE A 429 -4.77 -9.45 -30.72
N SER A 430 -4.01 -10.34 -30.07
CA SER A 430 -2.78 -10.91 -30.63
C SER A 430 -2.61 -12.31 -30.05
N GLY A 431 -2.97 -13.29 -30.87
CA GLY A 431 -2.50 -14.67 -30.74
C GLY A 431 -1.03 -14.77 -31.13
N GLY A 432 -0.15 -14.10 -30.39
CA GLY A 432 1.30 -14.10 -30.62
C GLY A 432 2.03 -14.67 -29.41
N VAL A 433 2.54 -15.88 -29.56
CA VAL A 433 3.45 -16.53 -28.62
C VAL A 433 4.82 -15.87 -28.72
N THR A 434 5.12 -14.89 -27.85
CA THR A 434 6.49 -14.59 -27.39
C THR A 434 6.46 -13.63 -26.19
N GLY A 435 6.98 -14.09 -25.04
CA GLY A 435 7.36 -13.19 -23.93
C GLY A 435 6.51 -13.24 -22.64
N GLY A 436 6.30 -14.41 -22.04
CA GLY A 436 6.26 -14.65 -20.57
C GLY A 436 5.29 -13.87 -19.64
N GLY A 437 4.54 -12.88 -20.11
CA GLY A 437 3.54 -12.16 -19.32
C GLY A 437 2.20 -12.88 -19.37
N THR A 438 1.66 -13.26 -18.20
CA THR A 438 0.28 -13.77 -18.13
C THR A 438 -0.69 -12.68 -18.62
N PRO A 439 -1.57 -12.94 -19.59
CA PRO A 439 -2.54 -11.94 -20.05
C PRO A 439 -3.52 -11.60 -18.92
N GLY A 440 -3.47 -10.37 -18.41
CA GLY A 440 -4.43 -9.83 -17.42
C GLY A 440 -3.85 -9.31 -16.09
N THR A 441 -2.53 -9.33 -15.92
CA THR A 441 -1.81 -8.84 -14.73
C THR A 441 -1.92 -7.33 -14.58
N SER A 442 -2.37 -6.86 -13.42
CA SER A 442 -2.38 -5.43 -13.08
C SER A 442 -0.93 -4.96 -12.80
N TRP A 443 -0.52 -3.81 -13.35
CA TRP A 443 0.84 -3.28 -13.18
C TRP A 443 1.21 -3.08 -11.71
N SER A 444 0.26 -2.63 -10.89
CA SER A 444 0.46 -2.44 -9.45
C SER A 444 0.87 -3.72 -8.72
N HIS A 445 0.34 -4.88 -9.14
CA HIS A 445 0.68 -6.18 -8.55
C HIS A 445 2.09 -6.62 -8.92
N GLN A 446 2.53 -6.31 -10.13
CA GLN A 446 3.93 -6.56 -10.52
C GLN A 446 4.88 -5.65 -9.74
N ALA A 447 4.54 -4.35 -9.65
CA ALA A 447 5.35 -3.36 -8.94
C ALA A 447 5.55 -3.71 -7.45
N LEU A 448 4.48 -4.14 -6.76
CA LEU A 448 4.58 -4.50 -5.34
C LEU A 448 5.40 -5.79 -5.11
N LEU A 449 5.28 -6.79 -5.98
CA LEU A 449 6.05 -8.04 -5.84
C LEU A 449 7.52 -7.82 -6.16
N GLU A 450 7.83 -6.97 -7.13
CA GLU A 450 9.21 -6.50 -7.39
C GLU A 450 9.77 -5.74 -6.19
N PHE A 451 8.98 -4.86 -5.59
CA PHE A 451 9.36 -4.15 -4.36
C PHE A 451 9.68 -5.11 -3.21
N PHE A 452 8.83 -6.11 -2.92
CA PHE A 452 9.11 -7.06 -1.86
C PHE A 452 10.38 -7.87 -2.12
N ARG A 453 10.60 -8.30 -3.37
CA ARG A 453 11.80 -9.01 -3.76
C ARG A 453 13.05 -8.13 -3.60
N ALA A 454 13.03 -6.92 -4.15
CA ALA A 454 14.15 -5.99 -4.09
C ALA A 454 14.50 -5.60 -2.65
N THR A 455 13.49 -5.32 -1.83
CA THR A 455 13.68 -5.01 -0.40
C THR A 455 14.31 -6.20 0.35
N THR A 456 13.88 -7.42 0.05
CA THR A 456 14.44 -8.63 0.67
C THR A 456 15.88 -8.87 0.25
N ASP A 457 16.18 -8.69 -1.03
CA ASP A 457 17.54 -8.84 -1.58
C ASP A 457 18.48 -7.79 -0.99
N PHE A 458 18.00 -6.54 -0.81
CA PHE A 458 18.73 -5.46 -0.15
C PHE A 458 19.05 -5.80 1.32
N ILE A 459 18.04 -6.16 2.12
CA ILE A 459 18.23 -6.53 3.53
C ILE A 459 19.21 -7.71 3.65
N ALA A 460 19.07 -8.73 2.79
CA ALA A 460 19.97 -9.88 2.80
C ALA A 460 21.40 -9.52 2.38
N ALA A 461 21.59 -8.59 1.43
CA ALA A 461 22.90 -8.10 1.05
C ALA A 461 23.58 -7.32 2.18
N GLU A 462 22.83 -6.48 2.87
CA GLU A 462 23.30 -5.70 4.01
C GLU A 462 23.73 -6.62 5.17
N GLU A 463 22.91 -7.63 5.52
CA GLU A 463 23.25 -8.60 6.56
C GLU A 463 24.52 -9.40 6.22
N ARG A 464 24.70 -9.81 4.95
CA ARG A 464 25.94 -10.47 4.51
C ARG A 464 27.15 -9.54 4.62
N ALA A 465 27.00 -8.26 4.28
CA ALA A 465 28.06 -7.27 4.40
C ALA A 465 28.46 -7.03 5.86
N LYS A 466 27.47 -6.91 6.77
CA LYS A 466 27.69 -6.80 8.23
C LYS A 466 28.41 -8.03 8.79
N GLN A 467 27.99 -9.23 8.38
CA GLN A 467 28.65 -10.48 8.80
C GLN A 467 30.09 -10.57 8.30
N ALA A 468 30.35 -10.17 7.04
CA ALA A 468 31.70 -10.13 6.49
C ALA A 468 32.59 -9.10 7.22
N ALA A 469 32.05 -7.94 7.57
CA ALA A 469 32.76 -6.92 8.35
C ALA A 469 33.11 -7.42 9.77
N ARG A 470 32.16 -8.07 10.46
CA ARG A 470 32.42 -8.68 11.78
C ARG A 470 33.54 -9.73 11.73
N ARG A 471 33.57 -10.58 10.70
CA ARG A 471 34.64 -11.57 10.51
C ARG A 471 36.01 -10.93 10.26
N ARG A 472 36.07 -9.77 9.61
CA ARG A 472 37.32 -9.02 9.41
C ARG A 472 37.78 -8.27 10.66
N GLY A 473 36.86 -7.83 11.53
CA GLY A 473 37.16 -7.14 12.78
C GLY A 473 37.61 -8.04 13.94
N LEU A 474 37.33 -9.34 13.89
CA LEU A 474 37.73 -10.32 14.91
C LEU A 474 39.18 -10.83 14.78
N GLY A 475 39.96 -10.32 13.80
CA GLY A 475 41.38 -10.65 13.63
C GLY A 475 42.37 -9.75 14.39
N GLY A 476 41.87 -8.86 15.27
CA GLY A 476 42.66 -7.80 15.88
C GLY A 476 42.86 -7.92 17.38
N SER A 477 43.29 -9.07 17.91
CA SER A 477 44.01 -9.08 19.20
C SER A 477 44.90 -10.32 19.35
N SER A 478 46.15 -10.07 19.73
CA SER A 478 47.23 -11.00 20.12
C SER A 478 47.95 -11.79 19.00
N GLN A 479 48.93 -11.16 18.37
CA GLN A 479 50.36 -11.49 18.49
C GLN A 479 51.14 -10.81 17.37
N GLY A 480 52.14 -10.03 17.75
CA GLY A 480 53.01 -9.33 16.83
C GLY A 480 53.80 -10.29 15.94
N LYS A 481 53.81 -10.02 14.64
CA LYS A 481 54.93 -10.35 13.76
C LYS A 481 55.04 -9.26 12.70
N VAL A 482 56.16 -8.58 12.76
CA VAL A 482 56.70 -7.65 11.77
C VAL A 482 56.64 -8.29 10.39
N PHE A 483 55.99 -7.63 9.42
CA PHE A 483 56.25 -7.89 8.01
C PHE A 483 56.72 -6.61 7.32
N ARG A 484 57.92 -6.74 6.75
CA ARG A 484 58.72 -5.72 6.08
C ARG A 484 57.96 -5.03 4.95
N HIS A 485 58.32 -3.76 4.76
CA HIS A 485 58.16 -2.98 3.53
C HIS A 485 58.20 -3.84 2.26
N ARG A 486 57.15 -3.77 1.45
CA ARG A 486 57.27 -3.86 -0.01
C ARG A 486 56.31 -2.85 -0.65
N SER A 487 56.91 -1.91 -1.34
CA SER A 487 56.30 -0.81 -2.06
C SER A 487 55.63 -1.24 -3.37
N VAL A 488 54.68 -0.40 -3.81
CA VAL A 488 54.14 -0.22 -5.17
C VAL A 488 52.95 -1.10 -5.57
N SER A 489 51.74 -0.53 -5.54
CA SER A 489 51.06 -0.04 -6.75
C SER A 489 49.85 0.83 -6.37
N SER A 490 49.68 1.93 -7.09
CA SER A 490 48.72 3.01 -6.83
C SER A 490 47.26 2.56 -6.86
N CYS A 491 46.53 2.82 -5.78
CA CYS A 491 45.09 3.07 -5.86
C CYS A 491 44.82 4.40 -5.16
N LYS A 492 44.26 5.35 -5.92
CA LYS A 492 44.01 6.73 -5.52
C LYS A 492 43.23 6.76 -4.20
N ARG A 493 43.84 7.41 -3.21
CA ARG A 493 43.25 7.77 -1.93
C ARG A 493 42.19 8.85 -2.19
N LEU A 494 40.91 8.50 -2.13
CA LEU A 494 39.82 9.49 -2.10
C LEU A 494 39.76 10.12 -0.69
N PRO A 495 39.46 11.43 -0.58
CA PRO A 495 39.46 12.12 0.70
C PRO A 495 38.36 11.58 1.62
N ALA A 496 38.70 11.44 2.89
CA ALA A 496 37.78 11.04 3.94
C ALA A 496 36.64 12.05 4.05
N CYS A 497 35.41 11.59 3.84
CA CYS A 497 34.22 12.37 4.14
C CYS A 497 34.15 12.57 5.66
N SER A 498 34.06 13.81 6.12
CA SER A 498 34.07 14.21 7.54
C SER A 498 32.78 13.87 8.30
N HIS A 499 31.90 13.05 7.72
CA HIS A 499 30.68 12.60 8.36
C HIS A 499 30.88 11.20 8.91
N ASN A 500 30.82 11.12 10.24
CA ASN A 500 30.92 9.90 11.01
C ASN A 500 29.74 8.98 10.63
N ILE A 501 29.94 8.07 9.67
CA ILE A 501 28.91 7.17 9.14
C ILE A 501 28.26 6.33 10.26
N HIS A 502 28.95 6.14 11.38
CA HIS A 502 28.45 5.44 12.56
C HIS A 502 27.38 6.19 13.36
N THR A 503 27.20 7.51 13.18
CA THR A 503 26.14 8.26 13.87
C THR A 503 24.85 8.38 13.07
N ILE A 504 24.85 8.05 11.76
CA ILE A 504 23.69 8.22 10.87
C ILE A 504 22.90 6.92 10.66
N TYR A 505 23.49 5.74 10.90
CA TYR A 505 22.78 4.47 10.71
C TYR A 505 23.14 3.44 11.77
N ASN A 506 22.23 3.27 12.74
CA ASN A 506 22.14 2.05 13.52
C ASN A 506 20.80 1.38 13.20
N TRP A 507 20.78 0.53 12.16
CA TRP A 507 19.69 -0.42 11.91
C TRP A 507 19.73 -1.54 12.96
N GLN A 508 19.54 -1.16 14.22
CA GLN A 508 19.16 -2.10 15.26
C GLN A 508 17.64 -2.12 15.28
N ARG A 509 17.04 -3.29 15.03
CA ARG A 509 15.72 -3.59 15.58
C ARG A 509 15.86 -3.45 17.09
N SER A 510 15.57 -2.28 17.63
CA SER A 510 15.47 -2.05 19.06
C SER A 510 14.26 -2.84 19.53
N TYR A 511 14.51 -4.03 20.08
CA TYR A 511 13.54 -4.75 20.87
C TYR A 511 13.47 -4.09 22.25
N THR A 512 12.65 -3.06 22.40
CA THR A 512 12.06 -2.53 23.65
C THR A 512 11.10 -1.41 23.22
N ARG A 513 9.88 -1.28 23.75
CA ARG A 513 9.44 -1.51 25.13
C ARG A 513 8.16 -2.35 25.21
#